data_AF-A0A9D0U135-F1
#
_entry.id   AF-A0A9D0U135-F1
#
_cell.length_a   1.000
_cell.length_b   1.000
_cell.length_c   1.000
_cell.angle_alpha   90.00
_cell.angle_beta   90.00
_cell.angle_gamma   90.00
#
_symmetry.space_group_name_H-M   'P 1'
#
loop_
_entity.id
_entity.type
_entity.pdbx_description
1 polymer ?
#
loop_
_entity_poly.entity_id
_entity_poly.type
_entity_poly.pdbx_seq_one_letter_code
_entity_poly.pdbx_strand_id
1 'polypeptide(L)'
;MCKLAWGISLILLLLLGAMGYTFIIKGETITASDGRSAIVLAEGERDLVLNEMRSFLQAVQGIISAVETNDMAEVAKQAKSVGLAAQEGVPASLMKKLPIEFKKIGRGTHKAFDQLAMDAADLGDKNQALKQLGELMQRCIACHAVYRIDSEMPQAPKP
;
A
#
# COMPACT_ATOMS: atom_id res chain seq x y z
N MET A 1 -21.49 -39.94 22.82
CA MET A 1 -21.83 -38.50 22.91
C MET A 1 -20.61 -37.58 22.82
N CYS A 2 -19.50 -37.83 23.55
CA CYS A 2 -18.28 -37.00 23.49
C CYS A 2 -17.59 -36.90 22.12
N LYS A 3 -17.51 -37.99 21.33
CA LYS A 3 -16.84 -38.00 20.02
C LYS A 3 -17.56 -37.17 18.94
N LEU A 4 -18.89 -37.10 19.02
CA LEU A 4 -19.71 -36.31 18.10
C LEU A 4 -19.59 -34.81 18.40
N ALA A 5 -19.58 -34.44 19.69
CA ALA A 5 -19.36 -33.06 20.14
C ALA A 5 -17.97 -32.54 19.74
N TRP A 6 -16.91 -33.35 19.91
CA TRP A 6 -15.57 -33.00 19.45
C TRP A 6 -15.46 -32.85 17.93
N GLY A 7 -16.14 -33.72 17.18
CA GLY A 7 -16.22 -33.60 15.71
C GLY A 7 -16.90 -32.30 15.28
N ILE A 8 -18.01 -31.94 15.90
CA ILE A 8 -18.73 -30.68 15.65
C ILE A 8 -17.87 -29.47 16.03
N SER A 9 -17.19 -29.49 17.19
CA SER A 9 -16.30 -28.41 17.61
C SER A 9 -15.11 -28.22 16.67
N LEU A 10 -14.50 -29.29 16.17
CA LEU A 10 -13.42 -29.22 15.17
C LEU A 10 -13.90 -28.62 13.84
N ILE A 11 -15.08 -29.04 13.37
CA ILE A 11 -15.68 -28.50 12.15
C ILE A 11 -15.98 -27.01 12.32
N LEU A 12 -16.56 -26.61 13.47
CA LEU A 12 -16.82 -25.20 13.79
C LEU A 12 -15.54 -24.36 13.84
N LEU A 13 -14.47 -24.88 14.45
CA LEU A 13 -13.17 -24.22 14.49
C LEU A 13 -12.57 -24.05 13.09
N LEU A 14 -12.66 -25.07 12.23
CA LEU A 14 -12.20 -25.00 10.84
C LEU A 14 -13.01 -23.99 10.03
N LEU A 15 -14.34 -23.96 10.19
CA LEU A 15 -15.21 -23.00 9.52
C LEU A 15 -14.95 -21.56 9.96
N LEU A 16 -14.79 -21.32 11.27
CA LEU A 16 -14.43 -20.01 11.81
C LEU A 16 -13.03 -19.58 11.36
N GLY A 17 -12.07 -20.49 11.30
CA GLY A 17 -10.73 -20.23 10.78
C GLY A 17 -10.72 -19.88 9.28
N ALA A 18 -11.49 -20.62 8.48
CA ALA A 18 -11.65 -20.34 7.04
C ALA A 18 -12.33 -18.99 6.80
N MET A 19 -13.37 -18.67 7.57
CA MET A 19 -14.07 -17.39 7.51
C MET A 19 -13.16 -16.24 7.96
N GLY A 20 -12.39 -16.40 9.04
CA GLY A 20 -11.38 -15.45 9.46
C GLY A 20 -10.34 -15.21 8.36
N TYR A 21 -9.87 -16.25 7.69
CA TYR A 21 -8.93 -16.13 6.57
C TYR A 21 -9.51 -15.33 5.40
N THR A 22 -10.74 -15.61 4.96
CA THR A 22 -11.33 -14.91 3.82
C THR A 22 -11.64 -13.44 4.12
N PHE A 23 -12.23 -13.15 5.28
CA PHE A 23 -12.66 -11.78 5.60
C PHE A 23 -11.53 -10.89 6.12
N ILE A 24 -10.51 -11.45 6.80
CA ILE A 24 -9.44 -10.64 7.42
C ILE A 24 -8.19 -10.59 6.53
N ILE A 25 -7.78 -11.70 5.92
CA ILE A 25 -6.51 -11.77 5.17
C ILE A 25 -6.70 -11.31 3.72
N LYS A 26 -7.70 -11.84 3.02
CA LYS A 26 -7.95 -11.54 1.60
C LYS A 26 -8.59 -10.17 1.35
N GLY A 27 -9.33 -9.61 2.31
CA GLY A 27 -10.10 -8.38 2.13
C GLY A 27 -11.24 -8.52 1.11
N GLU A 28 -11.97 -7.43 0.84
CA GLU A 28 -13.01 -7.39 -0.20
C GLU A 28 -12.36 -7.22 -1.58
N THR A 29 -11.86 -8.32 -2.13
CA THR A 29 -11.25 -8.33 -3.47
C THR A 29 -11.98 -9.28 -4.42
N ILE A 30 -11.98 -8.90 -5.71
CA ILE A 30 -12.42 -9.76 -6.81
C ILE A 30 -11.25 -10.04 -7.75
N THR A 31 -11.31 -11.15 -8.48
CA THR A 31 -10.32 -11.42 -9.54
C THR A 31 -10.67 -10.59 -10.77
N ALA A 32 -9.72 -9.80 -11.24
CA ALA A 32 -9.88 -8.93 -12.39
C ALA A 32 -9.60 -9.61 -13.72
N SER A 33 -9.95 -8.94 -14.82
CA SER A 33 -9.76 -9.44 -16.19
C SER A 33 -8.29 -9.69 -16.57
N ASP A 34 -7.34 -9.03 -15.90
CA ASP A 34 -5.91 -9.18 -16.08
C ASP A 34 -5.26 -10.09 -15.01
N GLY A 35 -6.06 -10.80 -14.21
CA GLY A 35 -5.62 -11.74 -13.19
C GLY A 35 -5.22 -11.10 -11.86
N ARG A 36 -5.22 -9.76 -11.75
CA ARG A 36 -4.92 -9.07 -10.48
C ARG A 36 -6.08 -9.14 -9.49
N SER A 37 -5.78 -8.90 -8.23
CA SER A 37 -6.78 -8.70 -7.18
C SER A 37 -7.29 -7.26 -7.23
N ALA A 38 -8.53 -7.08 -7.68
CA ALA A 38 -9.21 -5.79 -7.66
C ALA A 38 -9.75 -5.52 -6.25
N ILE A 39 -9.25 -4.46 -5.63
CA ILE A 39 -9.80 -3.89 -4.41
C ILE A 39 -10.92 -2.94 -4.85
N VAL A 40 -12.16 -3.30 -4.54
CA VAL A 40 -13.34 -2.54 -4.94
C VAL A 40 -13.70 -1.57 -3.83
N LEU A 41 -13.71 -0.28 -4.13
CA LEU A 41 -13.90 0.80 -3.15
C LEU A 41 -15.02 1.75 -3.59
N ALA A 42 -15.59 2.47 -2.62
CA ALA A 42 -16.42 3.62 -2.93
C ALA A 42 -15.57 4.68 -3.68
N GLU A 43 -16.18 5.51 -4.52
CA GLU A 43 -15.43 6.46 -5.37
C GLU A 43 -14.47 7.35 -4.59
N GLY A 44 -14.95 7.96 -3.49
CA GLY A 44 -14.11 8.79 -2.63
C GLY A 44 -12.96 8.01 -1.98
N GLU A 45 -13.18 6.75 -1.59
CA GLU A 45 -12.14 5.88 -1.02
C GLU A 45 -11.08 5.50 -2.06
N ARG A 46 -11.52 5.20 -3.29
CA ARG A 46 -10.63 4.96 -4.44
C ARG A 46 -9.78 6.19 -4.75
N ASP A 47 -10.39 7.37 -4.78
CA ASP A 47 -9.69 8.60 -5.10
C ASP A 47 -8.65 8.96 -4.03
N LEU A 48 -8.92 8.69 -2.76
CA LEU A 48 -7.92 8.82 -1.69
C LEU A 48 -6.69 7.94 -1.95
N VAL A 49 -6.89 6.65 -2.27
CA VAL A 49 -5.78 5.73 -2.56
C VAL A 49 -4.98 6.18 -3.80
N LEU A 50 -5.67 6.61 -4.86
CA LEU A 50 -5.01 7.06 -6.09
C LEU A 50 -4.32 8.43 -5.92
N ASN A 51 -4.85 9.29 -5.06
CA ASN A 51 -4.18 10.54 -4.67
C ASN A 51 -2.85 10.22 -3.97
N GLU A 52 -2.85 9.28 -3.02
CA GLU A 52 -1.63 8.84 -2.33
C GLU A 52 -0.58 8.30 -3.32
N MET A 53 -1.01 7.44 -4.26
CA MET A 53 -0.12 6.92 -5.32
C MET A 53 0.47 8.03 -6.18
N ARG A 54 -0.29 9.09 -6.47
CA ARG A 54 0.22 10.26 -7.20
C ARG A 54 1.20 11.06 -6.35
N SER A 55 0.97 11.21 -5.05
CA SER A 55 1.92 11.84 -4.13
C SER A 55 3.25 11.08 -4.08
N PHE A 56 3.23 9.74 -4.04
CA PHE A 56 4.47 8.96 -4.14
C PHE A 56 5.23 9.23 -5.44
N LEU A 57 4.54 9.28 -6.57
CA LEU A 57 5.17 9.57 -7.86
C LEU A 57 5.79 10.98 -7.89
N GLN A 58 5.09 11.97 -7.33
CA GLN A 58 5.61 13.33 -7.19
C GLN A 58 6.86 13.38 -6.32
N ALA A 59 6.85 12.69 -5.17
CA ALA A 59 8.01 12.60 -4.29
C ALA A 59 9.20 11.91 -4.98
N VAL A 60 8.97 10.82 -5.71
CA VAL A 60 10.02 10.14 -6.50
C VAL A 60 10.64 11.09 -7.51
N GLN A 61 9.82 11.82 -8.27
CA GLN A 61 10.31 12.80 -9.25
C GLN A 61 11.11 13.91 -8.57
N GLY A 62 10.61 14.46 -7.45
CA GLY A 62 11.31 15.49 -6.69
C GLY A 62 12.64 15.03 -6.13
N ILE A 63 12.70 13.79 -5.60
CA ILE A 63 13.95 13.17 -5.12
C ILE A 63 14.97 13.05 -6.27
N ILE A 64 14.55 12.57 -7.44
CA ILE A 64 15.45 12.44 -8.61
C ILE A 64 16.02 13.81 -9.00
N SER A 65 15.17 14.84 -9.09
CA SER A 65 15.60 16.19 -9.41
C SER A 65 16.55 16.79 -8.37
N ALA A 66 16.30 16.56 -7.08
CA ALA A 66 17.16 17.03 -6.00
C ALA A 66 18.49 16.27 -5.94
N VAL A 67 18.50 14.97 -6.27
CA VAL A 67 19.74 14.19 -6.40
C VAL A 67 20.64 14.74 -7.50
N GLU A 68 20.09 15.16 -8.64
CA GLU A 68 20.85 15.72 -9.76
C GLU A 68 21.67 16.95 -9.34
N THR A 69 21.09 17.80 -8.49
CA THR A 69 21.73 19.01 -7.97
C THR A 69 22.51 18.78 -6.67
N ASN A 70 22.54 17.55 -6.16
CA ASN A 70 23.10 17.17 -4.84
C ASN A 70 22.42 17.89 -3.66
N ASP A 71 21.15 18.27 -3.78
CA ASP A 71 20.37 18.91 -2.72
C ASP A 71 19.73 17.85 -1.80
N MET A 72 20.50 17.35 -0.83
CA MET A 72 20.03 16.29 0.07
C MET A 72 19.00 16.78 1.09
N ALA A 73 18.94 18.10 1.35
CA ALA A 73 17.88 18.68 2.17
C ALA A 73 16.53 18.60 1.45
N GLU A 74 16.49 18.89 0.15
CA GLU A 74 15.28 18.72 -0.64
C GLU A 74 14.92 17.24 -0.83
N VAL A 75 15.90 16.33 -1.01
CA VAL A 75 15.64 14.87 -0.99
C VAL A 75 14.93 14.47 0.30
N ALA A 76 15.47 14.88 1.45
CA ALA A 76 14.88 14.55 2.75
C ALA A 76 13.45 15.09 2.89
N LYS A 77 13.21 16.33 2.45
CA LYS A 77 11.90 16.95 2.46
C LYS A 77 10.89 16.21 1.58
N GLN A 78 11.26 15.88 0.35
CA GLN A 78 10.40 15.16 -0.59
C GLN A 78 10.04 13.78 -0.04
N ALA A 79 11.02 13.02 0.44
CA ALA A 79 10.78 11.69 1.01
C ALA A 79 9.91 11.75 2.27
N LYS A 80 10.19 12.69 3.18
CA LYS A 80 9.39 12.85 4.41
C LYS A 80 7.94 13.22 4.15
N SER A 81 7.65 13.95 3.07
CA SER A 81 6.27 14.34 2.71
C SER A 81 5.31 13.16 2.48
N VAL A 82 5.87 12.00 2.13
CA VAL A 82 5.15 10.74 1.88
C VAL A 82 5.54 9.64 2.87
N GLY A 83 6.15 10.02 3.99
CA GLY A 83 6.51 9.13 5.10
C GLY A 83 5.30 8.61 5.88
N LEU A 84 5.51 8.00 7.04
CA LEU A 84 4.43 7.44 7.87
C LEU A 84 3.38 8.48 8.29
N ALA A 85 3.79 9.74 8.47
CA ALA A 85 2.88 10.81 8.84
C ALA A 85 1.81 11.09 7.76
N ALA A 86 2.09 10.79 6.49
CA ALA A 86 1.11 10.92 5.41
C ALA A 86 -0.10 9.96 5.57
N GLN A 87 0.04 8.92 6.40
CA GLN A 87 -1.05 7.99 6.70
C GLN A 87 -2.05 8.52 7.75
N GLU A 88 -1.78 9.67 8.35
CA GLU A 88 -2.69 10.30 9.31
C GLU A 88 -3.99 10.71 8.60
N GLY A 89 -5.13 10.41 9.23
CA GLY A 89 -6.45 10.77 8.69
C GLY A 89 -7.01 9.81 7.64
N VAL A 90 -6.33 8.70 7.32
CA VAL A 90 -6.92 7.64 6.48
C VAL A 90 -8.16 7.08 7.18
N PRO A 91 -9.36 7.10 6.54
CA PRO A 91 -10.59 6.66 7.17
C PRO A 91 -10.55 5.20 7.62
N ALA A 92 -11.09 4.93 8.82
CA ALA A 92 -11.21 3.55 9.32
C ALA A 92 -12.09 2.67 8.39
N SER A 93 -13.05 3.27 7.68
CA SER A 93 -13.88 2.57 6.68
C SER A 93 -13.03 1.98 5.56
N LEU A 94 -12.10 2.78 5.01
CA LEU A 94 -11.17 2.36 3.98
C LEU A 94 -10.22 1.28 4.52
N MET A 95 -9.62 1.49 5.69
CA MET A 95 -8.66 0.54 6.28
C MET A 95 -9.24 -0.86 6.53
N LYS A 96 -10.56 -0.95 6.75
CA LYS A 96 -11.29 -2.22 6.90
C LYS A 96 -11.40 -3.00 5.58
N LYS A 97 -11.57 -2.31 4.45
CA LYS A 97 -11.69 -2.93 3.11
C LYS A 97 -10.36 -3.40 2.54
N LEU A 98 -9.26 -2.76 2.93
CA LEU A 98 -7.93 -3.06 2.40
C LEU A 98 -7.39 -4.43 2.89
N PRO A 99 -6.89 -5.30 1.98
CA PRO A 99 -6.22 -6.55 2.34
C PRO A 99 -5.01 -6.32 3.25
N ILE A 100 -4.69 -7.30 4.10
CA ILE A 100 -3.56 -7.17 5.04
C ILE A 100 -2.23 -7.01 4.30
N GLU A 101 -2.00 -7.77 3.24
CA GLU A 101 -0.76 -7.68 2.46
C GLU A 101 -0.64 -6.33 1.73
N PHE A 102 -1.75 -5.78 1.23
CA PHE A 102 -1.78 -4.41 0.68
C PHE A 102 -1.35 -3.38 1.73
N LYS A 103 -1.91 -3.45 2.95
CA LYS A 103 -1.55 -2.55 4.06
C LYS A 103 -0.09 -2.70 4.48
N LYS A 104 0.45 -3.92 4.48
CA LYS A 104 1.87 -4.18 4.78
C LYS A 104 2.78 -3.55 3.74
N ILE A 105 2.48 -3.72 2.44
CA ILE A 105 3.25 -3.09 1.37
C ILE A 105 3.18 -1.57 1.50
N GLY A 106 1.98 -1.00 1.64
CA GLY A 106 1.78 0.45 1.80
C GLY A 106 2.58 1.03 2.98
N ARG A 107 2.40 0.48 4.19
CA ARG A 107 3.16 0.90 5.38
C ARG A 107 4.67 0.70 5.20
N GLY A 108 5.08 -0.36 4.51
CA GLY A 108 6.48 -0.62 4.17
C GLY A 108 7.07 0.44 3.23
N THR A 109 6.27 0.94 2.28
CA THR A 109 6.65 2.04 1.39
C THR A 109 6.84 3.35 2.16
N HIS A 110 5.88 3.74 3.00
CA HIS A 110 6.01 4.94 3.84
C HIS A 110 7.26 4.90 4.74
N LYS A 111 7.52 3.76 5.39
CA LYS A 111 8.73 3.56 6.19
C LYS A 111 10.02 3.69 5.38
N ALA A 112 10.02 3.19 4.14
CA ALA A 112 11.18 3.30 3.27
C ALA A 112 11.45 4.76 2.88
N PHE A 113 10.40 5.56 2.67
CA PHE A 113 10.52 7.00 2.47
C PHE A 113 11.04 7.72 3.72
N ASP A 114 10.55 7.38 4.92
CA ASP A 114 11.10 7.95 6.17
C ASP A 114 12.59 7.62 6.33
N GLN A 115 12.99 6.37 6.05
CA GLN A 115 14.39 5.97 6.12
C GLN A 115 15.26 6.72 5.11
N LEU A 116 14.80 6.85 3.86
CA LEU A 116 15.47 7.64 2.83
C LEU A 116 15.61 9.09 3.29
N ALA A 117 14.56 9.66 3.90
CA ALA A 117 14.60 11.02 4.40
C ALA A 117 15.65 11.22 5.51
N MET A 118 15.72 10.27 6.46
CA MET A 118 16.73 10.28 7.52
C MET A 118 18.14 10.17 6.95
N ASP A 119 18.40 9.20 6.08
CA ASP A 119 19.74 8.97 5.54
C ASP A 119 20.19 10.10 4.61
N ALA A 120 19.28 10.72 3.86
CA ALA A 120 19.60 11.92 3.09
C ALA A 120 20.03 13.08 3.98
N ALA A 121 19.33 13.30 5.11
CA ALA A 121 19.66 14.36 6.05
C ALA A 121 20.96 14.09 6.84
N ASP A 122 21.19 12.85 7.26
CA ASP A 122 22.29 12.48 8.15
C ASP A 122 23.59 12.16 7.40
N LEU A 123 23.50 11.48 6.24
CA LEU A 123 24.67 11.02 5.49
C LEU A 123 25.02 11.94 4.31
N GLY A 124 24.02 12.56 3.69
CA GLY A 124 24.21 13.41 2.51
C GLY A 124 24.77 12.68 1.27
N ASP A 125 24.67 11.34 1.21
CA ASP A 125 25.21 10.54 0.12
C ASP A 125 24.15 10.28 -0.98
N LYS A 126 24.35 10.91 -2.12
CA LYS A 126 23.48 10.76 -3.29
C LYS A 126 23.40 9.33 -3.84
N ASN A 127 24.50 8.56 -3.77
CA ASN A 127 24.52 7.19 -4.27
C ASN A 127 23.68 6.29 -3.37
N GLN A 128 23.75 6.53 -2.06
CA GLN A 128 22.90 5.86 -1.08
C GLN A 128 21.42 6.22 -1.27
N ALA A 129 21.10 7.50 -1.51
CA ALA A 129 19.74 7.94 -1.79
C ALA A 129 19.17 7.29 -3.06
N LEU A 130 19.95 7.23 -4.16
CA LEU A 130 19.54 6.55 -5.40
C LEU A 130 19.33 5.05 -5.22
N LYS A 131 20.21 4.39 -4.46
CA LYS A 131 20.07 2.97 -4.14
C LYS A 131 18.76 2.71 -3.38
N GLN A 132 18.48 3.49 -2.35
CA GLN A 132 17.24 3.36 -1.57
C GLN A 132 16.01 3.64 -2.41
N LEU A 133 16.06 4.65 -3.29
CA LEU A 133 14.97 4.95 -4.21
C LEU A 133 14.70 3.77 -5.15
N GLY A 134 15.76 3.15 -5.68
CA GLY A 134 15.67 1.95 -6.51
C GLY A 134 15.04 0.75 -5.78
N GLU A 135 15.44 0.50 -4.53
CA GLU A 135 14.84 -0.53 -3.67
C GLU A 135 13.38 -0.23 -3.34
N LEU A 136 13.05 1.04 -3.09
CA LEU A 136 11.68 1.50 -2.82
C LEU A 136 10.76 1.25 -4.02
N MET A 137 11.21 1.54 -5.24
CA MET A 137 10.43 1.35 -6.47
C MET A 137 10.02 -0.11 -6.69
N GLN A 138 10.75 -1.09 -6.15
CA GLN A 138 10.34 -2.50 -6.19
C GLN A 138 9.03 -2.74 -5.42
N ARG A 139 8.72 -1.94 -4.40
CA ARG A 139 7.45 -2.01 -3.67
C ARG A 139 6.28 -1.55 -4.54
N CYS A 140 6.49 -0.51 -5.33
CA CYS A 140 5.52 -0.04 -6.31
C CYS A 140 5.23 -1.17 -7.31
N ILE A 141 6.27 -1.75 -7.90
CA ILE A 141 6.15 -2.85 -8.86
C ILE A 141 5.40 -4.04 -8.25
N ALA A 142 5.78 -4.47 -7.05
CA ALA A 142 5.14 -5.58 -6.36
C ALA A 142 3.65 -5.30 -6.08
N CYS A 143 3.30 -4.09 -5.65
CA CYS A 143 1.91 -3.70 -5.43
C CYS A 143 1.12 -3.71 -6.75
N HIS A 144 1.64 -3.08 -7.80
CA HIS A 144 0.96 -2.95 -9.09
C HIS A 144 0.83 -4.27 -9.86
N ALA A 145 1.73 -5.24 -9.61
CA ALA A 145 1.65 -6.59 -10.17
C ALA A 145 0.53 -7.43 -9.55
N VAL A 146 0.16 -7.16 -8.29
CA VAL A 146 -0.83 -7.96 -7.56
C VAL A 146 -2.19 -7.26 -7.50
N TYR A 147 -2.19 -5.94 -7.32
CA TYR A 147 -3.38 -5.18 -7.00
C TYR A 147 -3.76 -4.19 -8.10
N ARG A 148 -5.07 -3.95 -8.18
CA ARG A 148 -5.67 -2.81 -8.88
C ARG A 148 -6.77 -2.22 -8.02
N ILE A 149 -7.06 -0.95 -8.22
CA ILE A 149 -8.07 -0.21 -7.45
C ILE A 149 -9.25 0.13 -8.36
N ASP A 150 -10.37 -0.53 -8.12
CA ASP A 150 -11.60 -0.37 -8.88
C ASP A 150 -12.67 0.34 -8.04
N SER A 151 -13.62 0.99 -8.70
CA SER A 151 -14.76 1.63 -8.06
C SER A 151 -15.99 0.71 -8.07
N GLU A 152 -16.82 0.82 -7.03
CA GLU A 152 -18.12 0.15 -6.97
C GLU A 152 -19.06 0.61 -8.11
N MET A 153 -18.96 1.86 -8.55
CA MET A 153 -19.65 2.35 -9.74
C MET A 153 -18.80 2.13 -10.99
N PRO A 154 -19.37 1.63 -12.11
CA PRO A 154 -18.68 1.64 -13.39
C PRO A 154 -18.29 3.08 -13.75
N GLN A 155 -17.02 3.33 -14.04
CA GLN A 155 -16.62 4.62 -14.61
C GLN A 155 -17.45 4.84 -15.89
N ALA A 156 -18.18 5.95 -15.94
CA ALA A 156 -18.82 6.38 -17.17
C ALA A 156 -17.75 6.44 -18.29
N PRO A 157 -18.05 5.95 -19.51
CA PRO A 157 -17.10 6.02 -20.60
C PRO A 157 -16.63 7.46 -20.76
N LYS A 158 -15.31 7.66 -20.73
CA LYS A 158 -14.71 8.96 -21.00
C LYS A 158 -15.05 9.31 -22.47
N PRO A 159 -15.58 10.51 -22.75
CA PRO A 159 -15.92 10.91 -24.12
C PRO A 159 -14.70 10.94 -25.03
#